data_AF-J4UFH0-F1
#
_entry.id   AF-J4UFH0-F1
#
_cell.length_a   1.000
_cell.length_b   1.000
_cell.length_c   1.000
_cell.angle_alpha   90.00
_cell.angle_beta   90.00
_cell.angle_gamma   90.00
#
_symmetry.space_group_name_H-M   'P 1'
#
loop_
_entity.id
_entity.type
_entity.pdbx_description
1 polymer ?
#
loop_
_entity_poly.entity_id
_entity_poly.type
_entity_poly.pdbx_seq_one_letter_code
_entity_poly.pdbx_strand_id
1 'polypeptide(L)'
;MGSDLSQNRVKPKPANRSSKRRAAPNMPAAKTTSAGSRPITAPVVKRPRQRRERDDRSITRMSSDTSDTPISLPRPYRSPSPDHHSGNSASAESNTKATNLGAEIEILRTQLRAAKAEAKTYQDENADLNYRIMEAERRAEKAETDAAAAKKRAKDAGRTLGQISKLKEAAKRRWQELEVELKLAEDEAELATKGKEEAEKLVEAYKLVLKNHGLLAGGMVGAASAGRDGASTEVTEPSYGDVEPIIHE
;
A
#
# COMPACT_ATOMS: atom_id res chain seq x y z
N MET A 1 4.13 -22.44 -49.08
CA MET A 1 3.28 -22.66 -47.89
C MET A 1 4.13 -23.47 -46.91
N GLY A 2 5.08 -22.91 -46.16
CA GLY A 2 4.97 -21.77 -45.25
C GLY A 2 5.12 -22.32 -43.83
N SER A 3 6.34 -22.68 -43.43
CA SER A 3 6.64 -23.24 -42.10
C SER A 3 7.87 -22.54 -41.51
N ASP A 4 7.65 -21.33 -41.03
CA ASP A 4 8.61 -20.56 -40.22
C ASP A 4 7.93 -20.11 -38.93
N LEU A 5 8.20 -20.82 -37.84
CA LEU A 5 7.97 -20.33 -36.47
C LEU A 5 9.20 -20.69 -35.63
N SER A 6 10.29 -19.94 -35.85
CA SER A 6 11.46 -19.97 -34.97
C SER A 6 11.08 -19.34 -33.62
N GLN A 7 10.98 -20.17 -32.59
CA GLN A 7 10.81 -19.71 -31.22
C GLN A 7 12.14 -19.12 -30.70
N ASN A 8 12.15 -17.80 -30.52
CA ASN A 8 13.21 -17.05 -29.85
C ASN A 8 13.28 -17.45 -28.36
N ARG A 9 14.20 -18.36 -28.04
CA ARG A 9 14.52 -18.81 -26.68
C ARG A 9 15.50 -17.82 -26.04
N VAL A 10 14.99 -16.75 -25.44
CA VAL A 10 15.78 -15.85 -24.58
C VAL A 10 16.04 -16.54 -23.25
N LYS A 11 17.28 -16.99 -23.02
CA LYS A 11 17.73 -17.51 -21.72
C LYS A 11 17.97 -16.33 -20.76
N PRO A 12 17.40 -16.29 -19.54
CA PRO A 12 17.82 -15.33 -18.54
C PRO A 12 19.15 -15.74 -17.87
N LYS A 13 20.10 -14.80 -17.81
CA LYS A 13 21.34 -14.87 -17.03
C LYS A 13 21.01 -14.90 -15.51
N PRO A 14 21.63 -15.75 -14.69
CA PRO A 14 21.55 -15.64 -13.24
C PRO A 14 22.50 -14.53 -12.74
N ALA A 15 21.96 -13.52 -12.08
CA ALA A 15 22.73 -12.47 -11.41
C ALA A 15 23.09 -12.86 -9.97
N ASN A 16 24.32 -12.50 -9.61
CA ASN A 16 25.09 -12.86 -8.42
C ASN A 16 24.37 -12.71 -7.06
N ARG A 17 24.50 -13.76 -6.25
CA ARG A 17 24.36 -13.73 -4.78
C ARG A 17 25.57 -13.05 -4.16
N SER A 18 25.41 -11.80 -3.73
CA SER A 18 26.35 -11.11 -2.83
C SER A 18 25.85 -11.21 -1.40
N SER A 19 26.35 -12.22 -0.68
CA SER A 19 26.15 -12.44 0.76
C SER A 19 26.89 -11.38 1.57
N LYS A 20 26.22 -10.31 1.99
CA LYS A 20 26.78 -9.35 2.97
C LYS A 20 26.10 -9.55 4.32
N ARG A 21 26.70 -10.43 5.13
CA ARG A 21 26.46 -10.56 6.56
C ARG A 21 26.70 -9.18 7.21
N ARG A 22 25.65 -8.56 7.76
CA ARG A 22 25.81 -7.48 8.74
C ARG A 22 25.52 -8.04 10.12
N ALA A 23 26.51 -7.87 11.00
CA ALA A 23 26.49 -8.22 12.40
C ALA A 23 25.37 -7.47 13.14
N ALA A 24 24.65 -8.18 13.99
CA ALA A 24 23.75 -7.60 14.98
C ALA A 24 24.58 -7.09 16.17
N PRO A 25 24.30 -5.90 16.73
CA PRO A 25 24.84 -5.53 18.03
C PRO A 25 23.86 -5.92 19.16
N ASN A 26 24.40 -6.72 20.09
CA ASN A 26 24.16 -6.79 21.54
C ASN A 26 22.81 -6.30 22.08
N MET A 27 21.96 -7.26 22.46
CA MET A 27 20.89 -7.08 23.45
C MET A 27 21.45 -7.40 24.86
N PRO A 28 21.26 -6.55 25.88
CA PRO A 28 21.49 -6.94 27.26
C PRO A 28 20.31 -7.75 27.82
N ALA A 29 20.65 -8.82 28.54
CA ALA A 29 19.71 -9.72 29.18
C ALA A 29 19.28 -9.24 30.58
N ALA A 30 18.08 -9.72 30.94
CA ALA A 30 17.54 -9.98 32.26
C ALA A 30 17.14 -8.81 33.17
N LYS A 31 15.85 -8.80 33.53
CA LYS A 31 15.42 -8.87 34.94
C LYS A 31 14.04 -9.53 35.04
N THR A 32 14.06 -10.75 35.55
CA THR A 32 12.92 -11.47 36.09
C THR A 32 12.54 -10.88 37.45
N THR A 33 11.29 -10.47 37.62
CA THR A 33 10.65 -10.38 38.94
C THR A 33 9.20 -10.84 38.81
N SER A 34 8.95 -11.97 39.48
CA SER A 34 7.64 -12.53 39.78
C SER A 34 6.84 -11.59 40.69
N ALA A 35 5.56 -11.39 40.39
CA ALA A 35 4.50 -11.28 41.40
C ALA A 35 3.14 -11.11 40.71
N GLY A 36 2.15 -11.90 41.14
CA GLY A 36 0.74 -11.48 41.09
C GLY A 36 -0.12 -12.15 40.02
N SER A 37 -0.53 -13.39 40.29
CA SER A 37 -1.78 -13.94 39.76
C SER A 37 -2.95 -13.06 40.18
N ARG A 38 -3.68 -12.50 39.21
CA ARG A 38 -5.08 -12.09 39.36
C ARG A 38 -5.83 -12.46 38.07
N PRO A 39 -6.95 -13.20 38.13
CA PRO A 39 -7.76 -13.46 36.96
C PRO A 39 -8.51 -12.17 36.59
N ILE A 40 -8.21 -11.60 35.43
CA ILE A 40 -8.98 -10.49 34.88
C ILE A 40 -10.17 -11.09 34.16
N THR A 41 -11.35 -10.86 34.75
CA THR A 41 -12.68 -11.14 34.23
C THR A 41 -12.80 -10.67 32.78
N ALA A 42 -13.23 -11.56 31.88
CA ALA A 42 -13.46 -11.23 30.47
C ALA A 42 -14.48 -10.08 30.33
N PRO A 43 -14.24 -9.07 29.46
CA PRO A 43 -15.26 -8.09 29.17
C PRO A 43 -16.38 -8.75 28.35
N VAL A 44 -17.59 -8.70 28.90
CA VAL A 44 -18.84 -9.02 28.20
C VAL A 44 -18.99 -8.05 27.03
N VAL A 45 -18.67 -8.50 25.82
CA VAL A 45 -18.96 -7.78 24.59
C VAL A 45 -20.48 -7.81 24.39
N LYS A 46 -21.14 -6.72 24.78
CA LYS A 46 -22.53 -6.44 24.39
C LYS A 46 -22.58 -6.28 22.86
N ARG A 47 -23.06 -7.30 22.16
CA ARG A 47 -23.37 -7.22 20.72
C ARG A 47 -24.42 -6.12 20.50
N PRO A 48 -24.22 -5.16 19.59
CA PRO A 48 -25.29 -4.27 19.16
C PRO A 48 -26.30 -5.07 18.35
N ARG A 49 -27.56 -5.12 18.81
CA ARG A 49 -28.72 -5.57 18.02
C ARG A 49 -28.90 -4.58 16.87
N GLN A 50 -28.38 -4.91 15.68
CA GLN A 50 -28.83 -4.25 14.47
C GLN A 50 -30.15 -4.85 14.00
N ARG A 51 -31.16 -3.98 14.09
CA ARG A 51 -32.53 -4.12 13.62
C ARG A 51 -32.46 -4.20 12.09
N ARG A 52 -32.62 -5.39 11.52
CA ARG A 52 -32.78 -5.55 10.07
C ARG A 52 -34.16 -5.02 9.70
N GLU A 53 -34.17 -3.83 9.12
CA GLU A 53 -35.32 -3.32 8.38
C GLU A 53 -35.59 -4.23 7.18
N ARG A 54 -36.89 -4.44 6.94
CA ARG A 54 -37.43 -5.19 5.82
C ARG A 54 -37.17 -4.40 4.54
N ASP A 55 -36.40 -4.99 3.64
CA ASP A 55 -36.54 -4.70 2.23
C ASP A 55 -37.24 -5.90 1.57
N ASP A 56 -38.56 -5.80 1.54
CA ASP A 56 -39.40 -6.50 0.60
C ASP A 56 -39.10 -5.94 -0.80
N ARG A 57 -38.60 -6.76 -1.74
CA ARG A 57 -39.08 -6.83 -3.14
C ARG A 57 -38.20 -7.71 -4.05
N SER A 58 -38.92 -8.48 -4.86
CA SER A 58 -38.54 -9.17 -6.10
C SER A 58 -37.52 -10.32 -6.02
N ILE A 59 -38.00 -11.50 -5.63
CA ILE A 59 -37.49 -12.76 -6.19
C ILE A 59 -38.48 -13.21 -7.27
N THR A 60 -38.00 -13.13 -8.51
CA THR A 60 -38.62 -13.62 -9.74
C THR A 60 -38.95 -15.11 -9.61
N ARG A 61 -40.24 -15.46 -9.73
CA ARG A 61 -40.68 -16.83 -9.91
C ARG A 61 -40.26 -17.31 -11.31
N MET A 62 -39.20 -18.10 -11.36
CA MET A 62 -38.97 -19.04 -12.47
C MET A 62 -39.50 -20.40 -12.02
N SER A 63 -40.63 -20.79 -12.60
CA SER A 63 -41.14 -22.15 -12.55
C SER A 63 -40.17 -23.09 -13.26
N SER A 64 -39.86 -24.22 -12.64
CA SER A 64 -39.48 -25.42 -13.36
C SER A 64 -40.12 -26.61 -12.68
N ASP A 65 -41.09 -27.17 -13.40
CA ASP A 65 -41.62 -28.52 -13.25
C ASP A 65 -40.54 -29.52 -12.87
N THR A 66 -40.75 -30.21 -11.74
CA THR A 66 -40.36 -31.61 -11.58
C THR A 66 -41.46 -32.29 -10.78
N SER A 67 -42.37 -32.88 -11.53
CA SER A 67 -43.28 -33.90 -11.07
C SER A 67 -42.46 -35.12 -10.62
N ASP A 68 -42.40 -35.38 -9.32
CA ASP A 68 -41.93 -36.68 -8.82
C ASP A 68 -42.83 -37.17 -7.68
N THR A 69 -43.70 -38.09 -8.10
CA THR A 69 -44.34 -39.21 -7.40
C THR A 69 -44.54 -39.16 -5.87
N PRO A 70 -45.78 -39.33 -5.37
CA PRO A 70 -45.98 -39.72 -3.98
C PRO A 70 -45.50 -41.17 -3.81
N ILE A 71 -44.47 -41.36 -2.99
CA ILE A 71 -44.01 -42.66 -2.49
C ILE A 71 -45.21 -43.34 -1.82
N SER A 72 -45.77 -44.33 -2.52
CA SER A 72 -46.82 -45.20 -1.98
C SER A 72 -46.20 -46.07 -0.89
N LEU A 73 -46.51 -45.76 0.37
CA LEU A 73 -46.26 -46.66 1.48
C LEU A 73 -46.95 -48.01 1.21
N PRO A 74 -46.28 -49.16 1.42
CA PRO A 74 -46.94 -50.45 1.30
C PRO A 74 -48.01 -50.56 2.39
N ARG A 75 -49.28 -50.70 1.99
CA ARG A 75 -50.32 -51.27 2.87
C ARG A 75 -49.90 -52.68 3.26
N PRO A 76 -49.76 -53.02 4.55
CA PRO A 76 -49.82 -54.41 4.94
C PRO A 76 -51.28 -54.86 4.99
N TYR A 77 -51.44 -56.14 4.67
CA TYR A 77 -52.67 -56.85 4.41
C TYR A 77 -53.69 -56.81 5.56
N ARG A 78 -54.94 -56.58 5.16
CA ARG A 78 -56.15 -57.36 5.48
C ARG A 78 -56.06 -58.30 6.69
N SER A 79 -56.75 -57.94 7.76
CA SER A 79 -57.06 -58.80 8.91
C SER A 79 -57.73 -60.11 8.45
N PRO A 80 -57.28 -61.30 8.88
CA PRO A 80 -58.08 -62.52 8.79
C PRO A 80 -59.11 -62.53 9.92
N SER A 81 -60.36 -62.85 9.60
CA SER A 81 -61.40 -63.17 10.60
C SER A 81 -60.96 -64.35 11.48
N PRO A 82 -61.35 -64.39 12.76
CA PRO A 82 -60.96 -65.47 13.66
C PRO A 82 -61.93 -66.64 13.52
N ASP A 83 -61.51 -67.70 12.83
CA ASP A 83 -62.16 -69.00 12.95
C ASP A 83 -61.57 -69.76 14.15
N HIS A 84 -62.47 -70.18 15.02
CA HIS A 84 -62.23 -70.88 16.27
C HIS A 84 -61.68 -72.28 16.03
N HIS A 85 -60.44 -72.56 16.44
CA HIS A 85 -60.03 -73.91 16.86
C HIS A 85 -59.15 -73.87 18.11
N SER A 86 -59.66 -74.52 19.15
CA SER A 86 -59.07 -74.71 20.47
C SER A 86 -57.95 -75.75 20.47
N GLY A 87 -56.91 -75.52 21.28
CA GLY A 87 -56.10 -76.59 21.87
C GLY A 87 -54.61 -76.47 21.60
N ASN A 88 -53.83 -76.21 22.67
CA ASN A 88 -52.37 -76.32 22.78
C ASN A 88 -51.46 -75.21 22.16
N SER A 89 -51.80 -73.92 22.26
CA SER A 89 -50.97 -72.84 21.67
C SER A 89 -50.06 -72.04 22.63
N ALA A 90 -50.18 -72.19 23.96
CA ALA A 90 -49.48 -71.30 24.91
C ALA A 90 -47.93 -71.33 24.83
N SER A 91 -47.35 -72.45 24.40
CA SER A 91 -45.89 -72.58 24.21
C SER A 91 -45.40 -72.09 22.84
N ALA A 92 -46.26 -72.02 21.84
CA ALA A 92 -45.92 -71.55 20.49
C ALA A 92 -46.09 -70.02 20.36
N GLU A 93 -47.09 -69.45 21.04
CA GLU A 93 -47.33 -68.00 21.08
C GLU A 93 -46.23 -67.24 21.85
N SER A 94 -45.68 -67.83 22.91
CA SER A 94 -44.56 -67.24 23.66
C SER A 94 -43.25 -67.24 22.86
N ASN A 95 -42.96 -68.33 22.14
CA ASN A 95 -41.79 -68.42 21.26
C ASN A 95 -41.90 -67.45 20.07
N THR A 96 -43.08 -67.32 19.44
CA THR A 96 -43.28 -66.38 18.32
C THR A 96 -43.20 -64.90 18.75
N LYS A 97 -43.71 -64.55 19.95
CA LYS A 97 -43.48 -63.22 20.54
C LYS A 97 -42.02 -62.95 20.83
N ALA A 98 -41.30 -63.93 21.40
CA ALA A 98 -39.87 -63.78 21.70
C ALA A 98 -39.03 -63.59 20.42
N THR A 99 -39.34 -64.34 19.34
CA THR A 99 -38.68 -64.17 18.05
C THR A 99 -39.00 -62.82 17.39
N ASN A 100 -40.24 -62.34 17.51
CA ASN A 100 -40.63 -61.03 16.97
C ASN A 100 -39.95 -59.87 17.70
N LEU A 101 -39.85 -59.94 19.03
CA LEU A 101 -39.10 -58.95 19.82
C LEU A 101 -37.60 -58.98 19.49
N GLY A 102 -37.02 -60.17 19.28
CA GLY A 102 -35.64 -60.30 18.84
C GLY A 102 -35.38 -59.62 17.48
N ALA A 103 -36.30 -59.80 16.52
CA ALA A 103 -36.22 -59.14 15.22
C ALA A 103 -36.37 -57.62 15.32
N GLU A 104 -37.30 -57.13 16.13
CA GLU A 104 -37.50 -55.69 16.37
C GLU A 104 -36.28 -55.04 17.04
N ILE A 105 -35.65 -55.72 18.01
CA ILE A 105 -34.42 -55.25 18.65
C ILE A 105 -33.27 -55.15 17.63
N GLU A 106 -33.12 -56.10 16.71
CA GLU A 106 -32.10 -56.01 15.66
C GLU A 106 -32.39 -54.87 14.67
N ILE A 107 -33.65 -54.64 14.30
CA ILE A 107 -34.03 -53.48 13.48
C ILE A 107 -33.66 -52.17 14.19
N LEU A 108 -33.99 -52.02 15.47
CA LEU A 108 -33.64 -50.82 16.24
C LEU A 108 -32.11 -50.66 16.39
N ARG A 109 -31.37 -51.75 16.54
CA ARG A 109 -29.89 -51.72 16.59
C ARG A 109 -29.30 -51.28 15.26
N THR A 110 -29.82 -51.75 14.14
CA THR A 110 -29.34 -51.34 12.81
C THR A 110 -29.63 -49.86 12.54
N GLN A 111 -30.85 -49.40 12.86
CA GLN A 111 -31.22 -47.97 12.77
C GLN A 111 -30.33 -47.10 13.67
N LEU A 112 -30.05 -47.53 14.91
CA LEU A 112 -29.17 -46.80 15.81
C LEU A 112 -27.73 -46.71 15.26
N ARG A 113 -27.21 -47.78 14.64
CA ARG A 113 -25.89 -47.75 13.99
C ARG A 113 -25.87 -46.79 12.80
N ALA A 114 -26.92 -46.79 11.98
CA ALA A 114 -27.05 -45.88 10.84
C ALA A 114 -27.11 -44.42 11.31
N ALA A 115 -27.97 -44.10 12.28
CA ALA A 115 -28.09 -42.76 12.84
C ALA A 115 -26.77 -42.28 13.49
N LYS A 116 -26.02 -43.17 14.14
CA LYS A 116 -24.68 -42.83 14.68
C LYS A 116 -23.66 -42.55 13.57
N ALA A 117 -23.71 -43.29 12.47
CA ALA A 117 -22.84 -43.04 11.33
C ALA A 117 -23.15 -41.69 10.68
N GLU A 118 -24.42 -41.36 10.45
CA GLU A 118 -24.86 -40.06 9.94
C GLU A 118 -24.53 -38.91 10.89
N ALA A 119 -24.73 -39.08 12.20
CA ALA A 119 -24.36 -38.07 13.17
C ALA A 119 -22.85 -37.79 13.14
N LYS A 120 -22.03 -38.82 12.92
CA LYS A 120 -20.58 -38.66 12.79
C LYS A 120 -20.21 -37.92 11.51
N THR A 121 -20.81 -38.25 10.37
CA THR A 121 -20.54 -37.51 9.11
C THR A 121 -20.90 -36.04 9.25
N TYR A 122 -22.05 -35.72 9.87
CA TYR A 122 -22.42 -34.33 10.13
C TYR A 122 -21.47 -33.63 11.11
N GLN A 123 -20.92 -34.32 12.10
CA GLN A 123 -19.91 -33.75 12.99
C GLN A 123 -18.62 -33.42 12.24
N ASP A 124 -18.16 -34.35 11.39
CA ASP A 124 -16.93 -34.18 10.59
C ASP A 124 -17.11 -33.04 9.56
N GLU A 125 -18.25 -32.97 8.89
CA GLU A 125 -18.60 -31.87 7.96
C GLU A 125 -18.70 -30.52 8.68
N ASN A 126 -19.33 -30.47 9.85
CA ASN A 126 -19.39 -29.25 10.64
C ASN A 126 -18.00 -28.79 11.10
N ALA A 127 -17.10 -29.72 11.43
CA ALA A 127 -15.73 -29.39 11.80
C ALA A 127 -14.95 -28.79 10.61
N ASP A 128 -15.09 -29.38 9.42
CA ASP A 128 -14.46 -28.85 8.19
C ASP A 128 -15.03 -27.47 7.80
N LEU A 129 -16.35 -27.29 7.86
CA LEU A 129 -16.98 -25.99 7.61
C LEU A 129 -16.49 -24.93 8.60
N ASN A 130 -16.41 -25.26 9.89
CA ASN A 130 -15.88 -24.34 10.90
C ASN A 130 -14.41 -23.97 10.63
N TYR A 131 -13.59 -24.94 10.22
CA TYR A 131 -12.20 -24.66 9.83
C TYR A 131 -12.12 -23.71 8.63
N ARG A 132 -12.95 -23.93 7.60
CA ARG A 132 -13.01 -23.06 6.42
C ARG A 132 -13.49 -21.65 6.75
N ILE A 133 -14.46 -21.51 7.65
CA ILE A 133 -14.94 -20.21 8.14
C ILE A 133 -13.80 -19.46 8.82
N MET A 134 -13.12 -20.09 9.78
CA MET A 134 -11.99 -19.48 10.50
C MET A 134 -10.86 -19.02 9.56
N GLU A 135 -10.57 -19.82 8.54
CA GLU A 135 -9.56 -19.48 7.53
C GLU A 135 -10.03 -18.33 6.60
N ALA A 136 -11.31 -18.31 6.23
CA ALA A 136 -11.89 -17.20 5.47
C ALA A 136 -11.88 -15.90 6.28
N GLU A 137 -12.21 -15.96 7.57
CA GLU A 137 -12.15 -14.81 8.49
C GLU A 137 -10.73 -14.26 8.60
N ARG A 138 -9.72 -15.14 8.77
CA ARG A 138 -8.30 -14.72 8.80
C ARG A 138 -7.89 -14.03 7.49
N ARG A 139 -8.33 -14.53 6.34
CA ARG A 139 -8.04 -13.91 5.04
C ARG A 139 -8.74 -12.56 4.89
N ALA A 140 -9.98 -12.45 5.35
CA ALA A 140 -10.72 -11.20 5.36
C ALA A 140 -10.03 -10.16 6.25
N GLU A 141 -9.66 -10.52 7.49
CA GLU A 141 -8.93 -9.64 8.40
C GLU A 141 -7.61 -9.17 7.78
N LYS A 142 -6.82 -10.09 7.20
CA LYS A 142 -5.58 -9.72 6.50
C LYS A 142 -5.87 -8.73 5.35
N ALA A 143 -6.86 -9.02 4.51
CA ALA A 143 -7.23 -8.14 3.41
C ALA A 143 -7.68 -6.74 3.90
N GLU A 144 -8.39 -6.66 5.02
CA GLU A 144 -8.77 -5.39 5.64
C GLU A 144 -7.54 -4.61 6.15
N THR A 145 -6.59 -5.28 6.81
CA THR A 145 -5.35 -4.63 7.26
C THR A 145 -4.51 -4.12 6.09
N ASP A 146 -4.40 -4.90 5.01
CA ASP A 146 -3.70 -4.52 3.80
C ASP A 146 -4.38 -3.34 3.09
N ALA A 147 -5.73 -3.36 3.02
CA ALA A 147 -6.52 -2.26 2.46
C ALA A 147 -6.37 -0.97 3.28
N ALA A 148 -6.37 -1.06 4.61
CA ALA A 148 -6.13 0.09 5.48
C ALA A 148 -4.73 0.67 5.29
N ALA A 149 -3.70 -0.18 5.18
CA ALA A 149 -2.34 0.23 4.90
C ALA A 149 -2.21 0.90 3.52
N ALA A 150 -2.84 0.32 2.49
CA ALA A 150 -2.88 0.90 1.14
C ALA A 150 -3.55 2.28 1.13
N LYS A 151 -4.68 2.43 1.82
CA LYS A 151 -5.37 3.73 1.95
C LYS A 151 -4.51 4.78 2.63
N LYS A 152 -3.77 4.41 3.68
CA LYS A 152 -2.81 5.32 4.33
C LYS A 152 -1.72 5.76 3.35
N ARG A 153 -1.10 4.81 2.64
CA ARG A 153 -0.07 5.11 1.62
C ARG A 153 -0.59 6.02 0.51
N ALA A 154 -1.81 5.79 0.03
CA ALA A 154 -2.44 6.63 -0.99
C ALA A 154 -2.65 8.07 -0.51
N LYS A 155 -3.09 8.25 0.75
CA LYS A 155 -3.24 9.58 1.35
C LYS A 155 -1.90 10.30 1.46
N ASP A 156 -0.87 9.61 1.92
CA ASP A 156 0.47 10.18 2.07
C ASP A 156 1.07 10.55 0.70
N ALA A 157 0.90 9.69 -0.32
CA ALA A 157 1.26 10.01 -1.70
C ALA A 157 0.50 11.23 -2.25
N GLY A 158 -0.78 11.38 -1.92
CA GLY A 158 -1.55 12.57 -2.27
C GLY A 158 -0.99 13.85 -1.64
N ARG A 159 -0.54 13.78 -0.38
CA ARG A 159 0.11 14.92 0.29
C ARG A 159 1.44 15.28 -0.36
N THR A 160 2.28 14.30 -0.68
CA THR A 160 3.58 14.54 -1.32
C THR A 160 3.39 15.13 -2.71
N LEU A 161 2.43 14.63 -3.50
CA LEU A 161 2.11 15.22 -4.80
C LEU A 161 1.63 16.67 -4.67
N GLY A 162 0.82 16.97 -3.66
CA GLY A 162 0.41 18.34 -3.36
C GLY A 162 1.59 19.27 -3.02
N GLN A 163 2.56 18.78 -2.23
CA GLN A 163 3.79 19.53 -1.94
C GLN A 163 4.65 19.74 -3.18
N ILE A 164 4.85 18.71 -3.99
CA ILE A 164 5.60 18.79 -5.25
C ILE A 164 4.96 19.81 -6.19
N SER A 165 3.63 19.82 -6.30
CA SER A 165 2.92 20.81 -7.12
C SER A 165 3.17 22.24 -6.64
N LYS A 166 3.11 22.49 -5.33
CA LYS A 166 3.44 23.81 -4.75
C LYS A 166 4.88 24.22 -5.04
N LEU A 167 5.84 23.31 -4.87
CA LEU A 167 7.25 23.56 -5.16
C LEU A 167 7.48 23.84 -6.65
N LYS A 168 6.80 23.13 -7.53
CA LYS A 168 6.87 23.34 -8.97
C LYS A 168 6.38 24.75 -9.35
N GLU A 169 5.24 25.18 -8.80
CA GLU A 169 4.73 26.53 -9.06
C GLU A 169 5.62 27.62 -8.46
N ALA A 170 6.19 27.39 -7.27
CA ALA A 170 7.16 28.31 -6.68
C ALA A 170 8.43 28.43 -7.53
N ALA A 171 8.97 27.29 -8.00
CA ALA A 171 10.14 27.27 -8.88
C ALA A 171 9.86 27.99 -10.21
N LYS A 172 8.66 27.81 -10.78
CA LYS A 172 8.25 28.50 -12.00
C LYS A 172 8.21 30.01 -11.81
N ARG A 173 7.63 30.49 -10.70
CA ARG A 173 7.61 31.93 -10.38
C ARG A 173 9.02 32.48 -10.21
N ARG A 174 9.87 31.79 -9.46
CA ARG A 174 11.26 32.23 -9.26
C ARG A 174 12.03 32.27 -10.58
N TRP A 175 11.80 31.31 -11.46
CA TRP A 175 12.41 31.32 -12.80
C TRP A 175 11.95 32.52 -13.64
N GLN A 176 10.66 32.89 -13.57
CA GLN A 176 10.13 34.08 -14.25
C GLN A 176 10.71 35.38 -13.68
N GLU A 177 10.85 35.48 -12.36
CA GLU A 177 11.50 36.63 -11.71
C GLU A 177 12.95 36.78 -12.18
N LEU A 178 13.72 35.69 -12.18
CA LEU A 178 15.09 35.68 -12.66
C LEU A 178 15.20 36.06 -14.14
N GLU A 179 14.23 35.68 -14.97
CA GLU A 179 14.20 36.08 -16.38
C GLU A 179 13.99 37.59 -16.55
N VAL A 180 13.17 38.21 -15.70
CA VAL A 180 12.98 39.67 -15.68
C VAL A 180 14.25 40.37 -15.18
N GLU A 181 14.83 39.89 -14.07
CA GLU A 181 16.07 40.42 -13.51
C GLU A 181 17.22 40.35 -14.53
N LEU A 182 17.33 39.24 -15.27
CA LEU A 182 18.34 39.06 -16.30
C LEU A 182 18.18 40.05 -17.45
N LYS A 183 16.96 40.27 -17.94
CA LYS A 183 16.70 41.28 -19.00
C LYS A 183 17.05 42.69 -18.55
N LEU A 184 16.69 43.05 -17.30
CA LEU A 184 17.06 44.35 -16.74
C LEU A 184 18.58 44.52 -16.64
N ALA A 185 19.30 43.49 -16.19
CA ALA A 185 20.76 43.52 -16.12
C ALA A 185 21.42 43.60 -17.51
N GLU A 186 20.85 42.94 -18.52
CA GLU A 186 21.30 43.06 -19.93
C GLU A 186 21.12 44.49 -20.45
N ASP A 187 19.94 45.10 -20.23
CA ASP A 187 19.67 46.49 -20.62
C ASP A 187 20.62 47.49 -19.93
N GLU A 188 20.87 47.31 -18.63
CA GLU A 188 21.83 48.12 -17.88
C GLU A 188 23.27 47.98 -18.41
N ALA A 189 23.68 46.75 -18.75
CA ALA A 189 24.99 46.49 -19.34
C ALA A 189 25.12 47.17 -20.71
N GLU A 190 24.08 47.13 -21.56
CA GLU A 190 24.08 47.84 -22.85
C GLU A 190 24.16 49.36 -22.70
N LEU A 191 23.50 49.93 -21.71
CA LEU A 191 23.61 51.37 -21.44
C LEU A 191 25.03 51.73 -20.97
N ALA A 192 25.63 50.88 -20.14
CA ALA A 192 26.99 51.07 -19.67
C ALA A 192 28.02 50.97 -20.81
N THR A 193 27.83 50.07 -21.80
CA THR A 193 28.72 50.00 -22.98
C THR A 193 28.56 51.22 -23.87
N LYS A 194 27.32 51.65 -24.16
CA LYS A 194 27.06 52.88 -24.94
C LYS A 194 27.68 54.12 -24.27
N GLY A 195 27.54 54.26 -22.95
CA GLY A 195 28.17 55.36 -22.20
C GLY A 195 29.70 55.34 -22.25
N LYS A 196 30.33 54.15 -22.24
CA LYS A 196 31.79 54.02 -22.43
C LYS A 196 32.21 54.44 -23.83
N GLU A 197 31.51 54.01 -24.87
CA GLU A 197 31.81 54.41 -26.26
C GLU A 197 31.69 55.93 -26.47
N GLU A 198 30.67 56.56 -25.87
CA GLU A 198 30.51 58.02 -25.91
C GLU A 198 31.64 58.75 -25.18
N ALA A 199 32.02 58.27 -24.00
CA ALA A 199 33.15 58.82 -23.25
C ALA A 199 34.47 58.68 -24.02
N GLU A 200 34.71 57.53 -24.66
CA GLU A 200 35.88 57.30 -25.52
C GLU A 200 35.91 58.27 -26.70
N LYS A 201 34.78 58.46 -27.41
CA LYS A 201 34.66 59.44 -28.51
C LYS A 201 34.95 60.87 -28.05
N LEU A 202 34.45 61.26 -26.88
CA LEU A 202 34.74 62.59 -26.30
C LEU A 202 36.21 62.76 -25.96
N VAL A 203 36.84 61.73 -25.39
CA VAL A 203 38.28 61.73 -25.09
C VAL A 203 39.10 61.85 -26.38
N GLU A 204 38.74 61.12 -27.43
CA GLU A 204 39.40 61.22 -28.74
C GLU A 204 39.22 62.59 -29.40
N ALA A 205 38.01 63.16 -29.35
CA ALA A 205 37.75 64.51 -29.83
C ALA A 205 38.59 65.55 -29.07
N TYR A 206 38.68 65.43 -27.75
CA TYR A 206 39.49 66.33 -26.92
C TYR A 206 40.99 66.20 -27.21
N LYS A 207 41.49 64.96 -27.37
CA LYS A 207 42.87 64.70 -27.82
C LYS A 207 43.16 65.40 -29.16
N LEU A 208 42.22 65.38 -30.10
CA LEU A 208 42.36 66.04 -31.40
C LEU A 208 42.41 67.58 -31.26
N VAL A 209 41.53 68.17 -30.45
CA VAL A 209 41.54 69.62 -30.16
C VAL A 209 42.88 70.05 -29.56
N LEU A 210 43.36 69.36 -28.54
CA LEU A 210 44.66 69.64 -27.92
C LEU A 210 45.81 69.49 -28.91
N LYS A 211 45.75 68.50 -29.81
CA LYS A 211 46.75 68.32 -30.87
C LYS A 211 46.73 69.49 -31.86
N ASN A 212 45.54 69.96 -32.26
CA ASN A 212 45.38 71.11 -33.17
C ASN A 212 45.84 72.44 -32.55
N HIS A 213 45.71 72.58 -31.22
CA HIS A 213 46.27 73.73 -30.49
C HIS A 213 47.78 73.61 -30.18
N GLY A 214 48.45 72.57 -30.70
CA GLY A 214 49.89 72.38 -30.51
C GLY A 214 50.30 71.90 -29.12
N LEU A 215 49.33 71.55 -28.25
CA LEU A 215 49.58 71.10 -26.87
C LEU A 215 49.97 69.61 -26.80
N LEU A 216 49.78 68.85 -27.89
CA LEU A 216 49.90 67.39 -27.89
C LEU A 216 50.94 66.82 -28.86
N ALA A 217 51.65 67.64 -29.64
CA ALA A 217 52.80 67.19 -30.42
C ALA A 217 53.83 68.30 -30.68
N GLY A 218 54.91 68.30 -29.89
CA GLY A 218 56.10 69.13 -30.08
C GLY A 218 56.59 69.76 -28.77
N GLY A 219 57.69 69.27 -28.22
CA GLY A 219 58.11 69.53 -26.84
C GLY A 219 58.22 70.98 -26.39
N MET A 220 57.73 71.25 -25.18
CA MET A 220 58.41 72.17 -24.27
C MET A 220 59.45 71.36 -23.47
N VAL A 221 60.66 71.32 -24.03
CA VAL A 221 61.88 71.14 -23.25
C VAL A 221 62.00 72.33 -22.31
N GLY A 222 62.12 72.07 -21.00
CA GLY A 222 62.63 73.05 -20.04
C GLY A 222 61.70 73.38 -18.88
N ALA A 223 61.77 72.59 -17.81
CA ALA A 223 61.88 73.10 -16.45
C ALA A 223 62.21 71.94 -15.50
N ALA A 224 63.49 71.81 -15.18
CA ALA A 224 63.93 71.09 -14.01
C ALA A 224 63.52 71.89 -12.76
N SER A 225 62.73 71.28 -11.88
CA SER A 225 62.65 71.61 -10.45
C SER A 225 61.91 70.45 -9.77
N ALA A 226 62.64 69.54 -9.14
CA ALA A 226 62.92 69.58 -7.70
C ALA A 226 61.63 69.44 -6.87
N GLY A 227 61.42 68.25 -6.30
CA GLY A 227 60.26 67.95 -5.47
C GLY A 227 60.21 66.47 -5.12
N ARG A 228 61.20 66.04 -4.32
CA ARG A 228 61.18 64.80 -3.55
C ARG A 228 60.09 64.93 -2.48
N ASP A 229 59.65 63.78 -1.96
CA ASP A 229 58.67 63.55 -0.87
C ASP A 229 57.31 63.09 -1.44
N GLY A 230 56.83 61.86 -1.25
CA GLY A 230 57.02 60.95 -0.14
C GLY A 230 55.64 60.67 0.46
N ALA A 231 54.88 59.74 -0.14
CA ALA A 231 53.69 59.16 0.49
C ALA A 231 53.36 57.81 -0.15
N SER A 232 53.86 56.74 0.45
CA SER A 232 53.37 55.39 0.23
C SER A 232 51.96 55.28 0.81
N THR A 233 50.93 55.21 -0.04
CA THR A 233 49.62 54.73 0.38
C THR A 233 49.56 53.24 0.09
N GLU A 234 49.66 52.45 1.15
CA GLU A 234 49.44 51.02 1.15
C GLU A 234 48.07 50.70 0.55
N VAL A 235 48.08 49.83 -0.45
CA VAL A 235 46.89 49.18 -0.99
C VAL A 235 46.49 48.11 0.01
N THR A 236 45.48 48.38 0.83
CA THR A 236 44.82 47.34 1.63
C THR A 236 43.85 46.59 0.72
N GLU A 237 44.23 45.39 0.31
CA GLU A 237 43.32 44.43 -0.33
C GLU A 237 42.17 44.09 0.63
N PRO A 238 40.89 44.11 0.20
CA PRO A 238 39.83 43.50 0.98
C PRO A 238 39.97 41.97 0.88
N SER A 239 40.45 41.38 1.97
CA SER A 239 40.39 39.95 2.28
C SER A 239 38.97 39.42 2.07
N TYR A 240 38.80 38.49 1.13
CA TYR A 240 37.61 37.65 1.03
C TYR A 240 37.52 36.80 2.30
N GLY A 241 36.65 37.23 3.22
CA GLY A 241 36.25 36.44 4.38
C GLY A 241 35.29 35.34 3.97
N ASP A 242 35.63 34.13 4.36
CA ASP A 242 34.82 32.91 4.31
C ASP A 242 33.36 33.16 4.72
N VAL A 243 32.43 32.76 3.84
CA VAL A 243 31.03 32.53 4.22
C VAL A 243 30.74 31.05 3.99
N GLU A 244 30.58 30.35 5.11
CA GLU A 244 30.27 28.93 5.20
C GLU A 244 29.00 28.53 4.42
N PRO A 245 28.92 27.30 3.88
CA PRO A 245 27.69 26.80 3.30
C PRO A 245 26.66 26.49 4.40
N ILE A 246 25.52 27.19 4.35
CA ILE A 246 24.33 26.84 5.13
C ILE A 246 23.81 25.49 4.63
N ILE A 247 24.01 24.45 5.44
CA ILE A 247 23.37 23.14 5.29
C ILE A 247 22.00 23.26 5.97
N HIS A 248 20.92 23.25 5.19
CA HIS A 248 19.58 23.02 5.72
C HIS A 248 19.28 21.53 5.72
N GLU A 249 19.05 21.00 6.93
CA GLU A 249 18.38 19.71 7.20
C GLU A 249 16.89 19.73 6.82
#